data_AF-A0A9C7UQE3-F1
#
_entry.id   AF-A0A9C7UQE3-F1
#
_cell.length_a   1.000
_cell.length_b   1.000
_cell.length_c   1.000
_cell.angle_alpha   90.00
_cell.angle_beta   90.00
_cell.angle_gamma   90.00
#
_symmetry.space_group_name_H-M   'P 1'
#
loop_
_entity.id
_entity.type
_entity.pdbx_description
1 polymer ?
#
loop_
_entity_poly.entity_id
_entity_poly.type
_entity_poly.pdbx_seq_one_letter_code
_entity_poly.pdbx_strand_id
1 'polypeptide(L)'
;MNRVTTILWLYLIFLLCVSVAENSCSMKGFDTKRLPCELCSIIKHQQIAKDCEKCCSKELGSDDERNWQFVKVELVIPPKQFLASEYEGLKEFLDSGQVGLFSKLRIRTTQTLVRPLLRAFTSLDTPAKIFYLEKWKRSDLVDFLSLFLWE
;
A
#
# COMPACT_ATOMS: atom_id res chain seq x y z
N MET A 1 -43.82 21.81 -39.82
CA MET A 1 -43.55 20.43 -39.37
C MET A 1 -42.07 20.15 -39.61
N ASN A 2 -41.17 19.82 -38.70
CA ASN A 2 -41.18 19.52 -37.27
C ASN A 2 -39.82 19.99 -36.74
N ARG A 3 -39.74 21.16 -36.10
CA ARG A 3 -38.49 21.69 -35.48
C ARG A 3 -38.36 21.35 -33.99
N VAL A 4 -39.33 20.62 -33.44
CA VAL A 4 -39.44 20.37 -31.99
C VAL A 4 -38.71 19.09 -31.57
N THR A 5 -38.48 18.15 -32.49
CA THR A 5 -37.86 16.85 -32.17
C THR A 5 -36.33 16.88 -32.03
N THR A 6 -35.65 17.84 -32.68
CA THR A 6 -34.17 17.91 -32.65
C THR A 6 -33.62 18.59 -31.39
N ILE A 7 -34.41 19.47 -30.76
CA ILE A 7 -34.01 20.14 -29.52
C ILE A 7 -34.11 19.19 -28.33
N LEU A 8 -35.07 18.26 -28.34
CA LEU A 8 -35.26 17.29 -27.25
C LEU A 8 -34.10 16.28 -27.12
N TRP A 9 -33.45 15.94 -28.25
CA TRP A 9 -32.32 15.00 -28.25
C TRP A 9 -31.02 15.60 -27.71
N LEU A 10 -30.79 16.90 -27.92
CA LEU A 10 -29.58 17.57 -27.43
C LEU A 10 -29.61 17.78 -25.90
N TYR A 11 -30.79 18.00 -25.31
CA TYR A 11 -30.92 18.09 -23.86
C TYR A 11 -30.77 16.73 -23.16
N LEU A 12 -31.20 15.63 -23.78
CA LEU A 12 -31.05 14.30 -23.20
C LEU A 12 -29.58 13.85 -23.13
N ILE A 13 -28.77 14.20 -24.14
CA ILE A 13 -27.34 13.88 -24.17
C ILE A 13 -26.56 14.75 -23.18
N PHE A 14 -26.94 16.01 -22.99
CA PHE A 14 -26.28 16.89 -22.03
C PHE A 14 -26.52 16.45 -20.57
N LEU A 15 -27.72 15.96 -20.24
CA LEU A 15 -28.03 15.39 -18.92
C LEU A 15 -27.30 14.05 -18.65
N LEU A 16 -27.01 13.26 -19.69
CA LEU A 16 -26.21 12.04 -19.57
C LEU A 16 -24.70 12.32 -19.42
N CYS A 17 -24.18 13.40 -19.99
CA CYS A 17 -22.77 13.77 -19.80
C CYS A 17 -22.50 14.47 -18.46
N VAL A 18 -23.45 15.24 -17.91
CA VAL A 18 -23.28 15.90 -16.61
C VAL A 18 -23.34 14.90 -15.45
N SER A 19 -24.04 13.76 -15.61
CA SER A 19 -24.05 12.71 -14.59
C SER A 19 -22.77 11.88 -14.51
N VAL A 20 -21.89 11.96 -15.53
CA VAL A 20 -20.59 11.27 -15.54
C VAL A 20 -19.45 12.16 -15.03
N ALA A 21 -19.65 13.48 -14.97
CA ALA A 21 -18.61 14.43 -14.60
C ALA A 21 -18.55 14.82 -13.11
N GLU A 22 -19.54 14.43 -12.29
CA GLU A 22 -19.61 14.84 -10.87
C GLU A 22 -19.18 13.80 -9.83
N ASN A 23 -18.82 12.57 -10.23
CA ASN A 23 -18.70 11.46 -9.28
C ASN A 23 -17.49 10.54 -9.50
N SER A 24 -16.45 10.97 -10.21
CA SER A 24 -15.19 10.24 -10.13
C SER A 24 -14.48 10.61 -8.83
N CYS A 25 -14.27 9.63 -7.98
CA CYS A 25 -13.60 9.80 -6.68
C CYS A 25 -12.22 10.44 -6.80
N SER A 26 -11.52 10.21 -7.92
CA SER A 26 -10.27 10.88 -8.25
C SER A 26 -10.42 12.41 -8.34
N MET A 27 -11.55 12.93 -8.83
CA MET A 27 -11.81 14.38 -8.89
C MET A 27 -12.11 14.96 -7.51
N LYS A 28 -12.64 14.15 -6.59
CA LYS A 28 -12.86 14.50 -5.18
C LYS A 28 -11.59 14.32 -4.33
N GLY A 29 -10.46 13.94 -4.95
CA GLY A 29 -9.18 13.74 -4.27
C GLY A 29 -9.00 12.35 -3.62
N PHE A 30 -9.90 11.40 -3.88
CA PHE A 30 -9.89 10.07 -3.29
C PHE A 30 -9.40 9.01 -4.29
N ASP A 31 -8.38 8.24 -3.89
CA ASP A 31 -7.87 7.09 -4.66
C ASP A 31 -8.66 5.81 -4.34
N THR A 32 -9.64 5.50 -5.18
CA THR A 32 -10.57 4.37 -4.97
C THR A 32 -9.91 3.00 -4.97
N LYS A 33 -8.73 2.86 -5.60
CA LYS A 33 -8.00 1.59 -5.62
C LYS A 33 -7.33 1.26 -4.28
N ARG A 34 -7.26 2.24 -3.38
CA ARG A 34 -6.46 2.17 -2.14
C ARG A 34 -7.16 2.75 -0.92
N LEU A 35 -8.42 3.17 -1.02
CA LEU A 35 -9.15 3.81 0.07
C LEU A 35 -10.04 2.78 0.81
N PRO A 36 -9.60 2.24 1.96
CA PRO A 36 -10.44 1.43 2.83
C PRO A 36 -11.52 2.27 3.52
N CYS A 37 -12.73 1.71 3.65
CA CYS A 37 -13.91 2.43 4.16
C CYS A 37 -13.81 2.77 5.66
N GLU A 38 -12.99 2.05 6.40
CA GLU A 38 -12.73 2.26 7.82
C GLU A 38 -12.15 3.66 8.08
N LEU A 39 -11.35 4.19 7.15
CA LEU A 39 -10.73 5.51 7.27
C LEU A 39 -11.73 6.66 7.12
N CYS A 40 -12.87 6.42 6.48
CA CYS A 40 -13.91 7.43 6.31
C CYS A 40 -14.57 7.80 7.66
N SER A 41 -14.58 6.87 8.63
CA SER A 41 -15.12 7.08 9.98
C SER A 41 -14.31 8.07 10.83
N ILE A 42 -13.06 8.31 10.45
CA ILE A 42 -12.12 9.20 11.16
C ILE A 42 -12.33 10.67 10.72
N ILE A 43 -12.95 10.90 9.56
CA ILE A 43 -13.16 12.22 8.98
C ILE A 43 -14.32 12.93 9.69
N LYS A 44 -14.01 14.00 10.43
CA LYS A 44 -15.02 14.77 11.18
C LYS A 44 -15.89 15.69 10.33
N HIS A 45 -15.41 16.07 9.13
CA HIS A 45 -16.15 16.95 8.24
C HIS A 45 -17.21 16.16 7.46
N GLN A 46 -18.49 16.36 7.82
CA GLN A 46 -19.61 15.53 7.34
C GLN A 46 -19.68 15.35 5.83
N GLN A 47 -19.44 16.41 5.05
CA GLN A 47 -19.50 16.33 3.59
C GLN A 47 -18.36 15.47 3.02
N ILE A 48 -17.16 15.57 3.59
CA ILE A 48 -15.98 14.84 3.16
C ILE A 48 -16.10 13.37 3.57
N ALA A 49 -16.64 13.10 4.76
CA ALA A 49 -16.93 11.74 5.21
C ALA A 49 -17.91 11.02 4.26
N LYS A 50 -19.00 11.69 3.87
CA LYS A 50 -19.97 11.14 2.89
C LYS A 50 -19.36 10.90 1.51
N ASP A 51 -18.49 11.79 1.05
CA ASP A 51 -17.81 11.62 -0.23
C ASP A 51 -16.75 10.50 -0.17
N CYS A 52 -16.07 10.33 0.97
CA CYS A 52 -15.17 9.21 1.25
C CYS A 52 -15.93 7.87 1.25
N GLU A 53 -17.06 7.77 1.94
CA GLU A 53 -17.88 6.54 2.00
C GLU A 53 -18.39 6.08 0.64
N LYS A 54 -18.65 7.02 -0.27
CA LYS A 54 -19.05 6.72 -1.65
C LYS A 54 -17.88 6.26 -2.53
N CYS A 55 -16.66 6.52 -2.08
CA CYS A 55 -15.43 6.35 -2.85
C CYS A 55 -14.49 5.28 -2.31
N CYS A 56 -14.71 4.83 -1.09
CA CYS A 56 -13.98 3.75 -0.48
C CYS A 56 -14.45 2.40 -1.03
N SER A 57 -13.56 1.41 -1.02
CA SER A 57 -13.94 0.04 -1.36
C SER A 57 -14.07 -0.78 -0.07
N LYS A 58 -15.25 -1.38 0.13
CA LYS A 58 -15.47 -2.36 1.21
C LYS A 58 -14.73 -3.67 0.97
N GLU A 59 -14.30 -3.95 -0.26
CA GLU A 59 -13.44 -5.09 -0.57
C GLU A 59 -12.00 -4.87 -0.10
N LEU A 60 -11.57 -3.60 0.03
CA LEU A 60 -10.34 -3.24 0.73
C LEU A 60 -10.52 -3.28 2.26
N GLY A 61 -11.77 -3.38 2.74
CA GLY A 61 -12.16 -3.54 4.15
C GLY A 61 -12.17 -5.00 4.62
N SER A 62 -11.22 -5.81 4.13
CA SER A 62 -10.88 -7.10 4.75
C SER A 62 -9.38 -7.33 4.85
N ASP A 63 -8.58 -6.25 4.85
CA ASP A 63 -7.22 -6.31 5.39
C ASP A 63 -7.37 -6.36 6.93
N ASP A 64 -7.85 -7.50 7.42
CA ASP A 64 -7.89 -7.87 8.83
C ASP A 64 -6.43 -7.82 9.29
N GLU A 65 -6.00 -6.67 9.85
CA GLU A 65 -4.68 -6.42 10.43
C GLU A 65 -4.27 -7.49 11.46
N ARG A 66 -5.21 -8.37 11.85
CA ARG A 66 -5.05 -9.45 12.81
C ARG A 66 -4.78 -10.84 12.21
N ASN A 67 -4.72 -11.00 10.88
CA ASN A 67 -4.52 -12.32 10.27
C ASN A 67 -3.38 -12.40 9.23
N TRP A 68 -2.34 -11.59 9.41
CA TRP A 68 -1.15 -11.61 8.56
C TRP A 68 -0.17 -12.67 9.03
N GLN A 69 -0.46 -13.94 8.75
CA GLN A 69 0.53 -15.01 8.93
C GLN A 69 1.49 -15.01 7.73
N PHE A 70 2.54 -14.21 7.83
CA PHE A 70 3.66 -14.30 6.90
C PHE A 70 4.47 -15.56 7.20
N VAL A 71 4.58 -16.45 6.22
CA VAL A 71 5.36 -17.69 6.38
C VAL A 71 6.86 -17.46 6.15
N LYS A 72 7.19 -16.37 5.45
CA LYS A 72 8.55 -16.04 5.05
C LYS A 72 8.67 -14.54 4.76
N VAL A 73 9.80 -13.96 5.10
CA VAL A 73 10.17 -12.60 4.70
C VAL A 73 11.53 -12.63 4.01
N GLU A 74 11.64 -11.95 2.87
CA GLU A 74 12.90 -11.75 2.14
C GLU A 74 13.33 -10.29 2.24
N LEU A 75 14.50 -10.06 2.82
CA LEU A 75 15.20 -8.78 2.82
C LEU A 75 16.08 -8.70 1.57
N VAL A 76 15.67 -7.86 0.62
CA VAL A 76 16.40 -7.62 -0.64
C VAL A 76 17.24 -6.36 -0.48
N ILE A 77 18.55 -6.49 -0.68
CA ILE A 77 19.53 -5.42 -0.45
C ILE A 77 20.48 -5.28 -1.65
N PRO A 78 20.98 -4.06 -1.94
CA PRO A 78 22.08 -3.85 -2.88
C PRO A 78 23.39 -4.47 -2.34
N PRO A 79 24.46 -4.52 -3.14
CA PRO A 79 25.77 -4.96 -2.65
C PRO A 79 26.19 -4.18 -1.39
N LYS A 80 26.72 -4.89 -0.39
CA LYS A 80 26.98 -4.35 0.97
C LYS A 80 27.75 -3.02 0.99
N GLN A 81 28.66 -2.81 0.05
CA GLN A 81 29.44 -1.58 -0.09
C GLN A 81 28.59 -0.31 -0.27
N PHE A 82 27.34 -0.44 -0.74
CA PHE A 82 26.41 0.67 -0.96
C PHE A 82 25.44 0.91 0.21
N LEU A 83 25.49 0.07 1.26
CA LEU A 83 24.60 0.21 2.41
C LEU A 83 25.06 1.31 3.37
N ALA A 84 26.37 1.51 3.50
CA ALA A 84 26.94 2.40 4.51
C ALA A 84 26.62 3.89 4.30
N SER A 85 26.44 4.32 3.05
CA SER A 85 26.23 5.73 2.72
C SER A 85 24.77 6.18 2.80
N GLU A 86 23.81 5.27 2.60
CA GLU A 86 22.40 5.61 2.46
C GLU A 86 21.46 4.85 3.43
N TYR A 87 21.90 3.73 4.00
CA TYR A 87 21.05 2.82 4.77
C TYR A 87 21.73 2.35 6.05
N GLU A 88 22.18 3.31 6.88
CA GLU A 88 22.94 3.05 8.11
C GLU A 88 22.22 2.07 9.05
N GLY A 89 20.93 2.29 9.33
CA GLY A 89 20.16 1.39 10.21
C GLY A 89 20.05 -0.05 9.69
N LEU A 90 20.00 -0.22 8.37
CA LEU A 90 20.00 -1.55 7.74
C LEU A 90 21.38 -2.21 7.85
N LYS A 91 22.45 -1.44 7.65
CA LYS A 91 23.81 -1.93 7.85
C LYS A 91 24.03 -2.37 9.30
N GLU A 92 23.62 -1.56 10.27
CA GLU A 92 23.71 -1.90 11.69
C GLU A 92 22.94 -3.19 12.03
N PHE A 93 21.74 -3.36 11.48
CA PHE A 93 20.97 -4.58 11.65
C PHE A 93 21.73 -5.81 11.12
N LEU A 94 22.26 -5.73 9.89
CA LEU A 94 23.00 -6.82 9.25
C LEU A 94 24.30 -7.17 9.98
N ASP A 95 24.99 -6.18 10.54
CA ASP A 95 26.26 -6.38 11.26
C ASP A 95 26.05 -6.83 12.71
N SER A 96 24.86 -6.63 13.29
CA SER A 96 24.58 -6.97 14.69
C SER A 96 24.52 -8.47 15.01
N GLY A 97 24.53 -9.34 13.99
CA GLY A 97 24.33 -10.78 14.15
C GLY A 97 22.89 -11.20 14.50
N GLN A 98 21.98 -10.25 14.74
CA GLN A 98 20.57 -10.53 15.09
C GLN A 98 19.77 -11.16 13.96
N VAL A 99 20.26 -11.09 12.72
CA VAL A 99 19.65 -11.76 11.56
C VAL A 99 19.36 -13.23 11.87
N GLY A 100 20.29 -13.92 12.54
CA GLY A 100 20.16 -15.35 12.85
C GLY A 100 19.05 -15.68 13.84
N LEU A 101 18.49 -14.68 14.53
CA LEU A 101 17.36 -14.86 15.46
C LEU A 101 16.03 -15.07 14.72
N PHE A 102 15.94 -14.70 13.45
CA PHE A 102 14.71 -14.76 12.66
C PHE A 102 14.77 -15.91 11.64
N SER A 103 14.30 -17.10 12.03
CA SER A 103 14.38 -18.33 11.21
C SER A 103 13.65 -18.22 9.85
N LYS A 104 12.62 -17.38 9.78
CA LYS A 104 11.81 -17.13 8.57
C LYS A 104 12.31 -15.96 7.72
N LEU A 105 13.38 -15.29 8.13
CA LEU A 105 14.01 -14.21 7.38
C LEU A 105 15.06 -14.77 6.41
N ARG A 106 14.97 -14.38 5.15
CA ARG A 106 16.01 -14.63 4.15
C ARG A 106 16.61 -13.32 3.69
N ILE A 107 17.92 -13.28 3.54
CA ILE A 107 18.61 -12.12 2.96
C ILE A 107 19.01 -12.44 1.54
N ARG A 108 18.63 -11.56 0.61
CA ARG A 108 19.02 -11.62 -0.79
C ARG A 108 19.79 -10.37 -1.16
N THR A 109 21.07 -10.53 -1.48
CA THR A 109 21.88 -9.46 -2.05
C THR A 109 21.74 -9.46 -3.58
N THR A 110 21.43 -8.33 -4.18
CA THR A 110 21.39 -8.16 -5.63
C THR A 110 22.74 -7.70 -6.17
N GLN A 111 23.00 -7.95 -7.46
CA GLN A 111 24.18 -7.41 -8.14
C GLN A 111 23.97 -5.97 -8.62
N THR A 112 22.71 -5.54 -8.74
CA THR A 112 22.34 -4.19 -9.15
C THR A 112 22.08 -3.30 -7.94
N LEU A 113 22.25 -1.99 -8.15
CA LEU A 113 21.79 -0.98 -7.20
C LEU A 113 20.27 -0.99 -7.19
N VAL A 114 19.70 -1.46 -6.08
CA VAL A 114 18.27 -1.45 -5.83
C VAL A 114 18.02 -0.81 -4.47
N ARG A 115 16.83 -0.23 -4.34
CA ARG A 115 16.35 0.25 -3.05
C ARG A 115 16.12 -0.93 -2.11
N PRO A 116 16.67 -0.93 -0.89
CA PRO A 116 16.45 -2.00 0.05
C PRO A 116 14.97 -2.14 0.41
N LEU A 117 14.50 -3.39 0.47
CA LEU A 117 13.10 -3.68 0.75
C LEU A 117 12.93 -5.03 1.47
N LEU A 118 11.84 -5.15 2.22
CA LEU A 118 11.31 -6.43 2.71
C LEU A 118 10.19 -6.89 1.80
N ARG A 119 10.18 -8.17 1.43
CA ARG A 119 9.07 -8.85 0.78
C ARG A 119 8.51 -9.88 1.74
N ALA A 120 7.26 -9.70 2.13
CA ALA A 120 6.56 -10.67 2.96
C ALA A 120 5.74 -11.62 2.07
N PHE A 121 5.86 -12.92 2.32
CA PHE A 121 5.24 -13.97 1.52
C PHE A 121 4.13 -14.67 2.30
N THR A 122 3.10 -15.07 1.58
CA THR A 122 2.03 -15.95 2.08
C THR A 122 2.45 -17.42 1.99
N SER A 123 1.64 -18.31 2.56
CA SER A 123 1.79 -19.76 2.45
C SER A 123 1.87 -20.28 1.01
N LEU A 124 1.38 -19.52 0.03
CA LEU A 124 1.43 -19.84 -1.41
C LEU A 124 2.74 -19.38 -2.09
N ASP A 125 3.72 -18.91 -1.31
CA ASP A 125 4.99 -18.36 -1.79
C ASP A 125 4.86 -17.17 -2.76
N THR A 126 3.75 -16.45 -2.67
CA THR A 126 3.52 -15.22 -3.42
C THR A 126 3.85 -14.00 -2.55
N PRO A 127 4.54 -12.98 -3.10
CA PRO A 127 4.82 -11.75 -2.36
C PRO A 127 3.50 -11.00 -2.13
N ALA A 128 3.04 -10.98 -0.88
CA ALA A 128 1.84 -10.27 -0.48
C ALA A 128 2.09 -8.77 -0.29
N LYS A 129 3.23 -8.42 0.33
CA LYS A 129 3.57 -7.03 0.65
C LYS A 129 5.05 -6.73 0.44
N ILE A 130 5.33 -5.48 0.07
CA ILE A 130 6.66 -4.93 -0.12
C ILE A 130 6.80 -3.69 0.77
N PHE A 131 7.87 -3.63 1.56
CA PHE A 131 8.19 -2.50 2.45
C PHE A 131 9.55 -1.93 2.05
N TYR A 132 9.62 -0.64 1.71
CA TYR A 132 10.88 0.03 1.39
C TYR A 132 11.54 0.56 2.68
N LEU A 133 12.85 0.35 2.81
CA LEU A 133 13.56 0.53 4.09
C LEU A 133 14.39 1.82 4.17
N GLU A 134 14.22 2.75 3.23
CA GLU A 134 15.05 3.96 3.09
C GLU A 134 15.14 4.81 4.37
N LYS A 135 14.08 4.81 5.18
CA LYS A 135 13.98 5.61 6.41
C LYS A 135 13.91 4.78 7.69
N TRP A 136 14.06 3.46 7.56
CA TRP A 136 13.91 2.56 8.69
C TRP A 136 15.19 2.57 9.53
N LYS A 137 15.02 2.73 10.84
CA LYS A 137 16.08 2.50 11.80
C LYS A 137 16.25 1.00 12.03
N ARG A 138 17.38 0.63 12.63
CA ARG A 138 17.59 -0.74 13.10
C ARG A 138 16.44 -1.22 14.01
N SER A 139 15.99 -0.37 14.94
CA SER A 139 14.89 -0.69 15.86
C SER A 139 13.61 -1.05 15.11
N ASP A 140 13.25 -0.26 14.09
CA ASP A 140 12.03 -0.46 13.31
C ASP A 140 12.05 -1.82 12.58
N LEU A 141 13.22 -2.20 12.06
CA LEU A 141 13.42 -3.53 11.44
C LEU A 141 13.26 -4.66 12.47
N VAL A 142 13.90 -4.53 13.62
CA VAL A 142 13.84 -5.56 14.67
C VAL A 142 12.42 -5.70 15.19
N ASP A 143 11.73 -4.61 15.49
CA ASP A 143 10.35 -4.62 15.98
C ASP A 143 9.40 -5.24 14.95
N PHE A 144 9.53 -4.87 13.66
CA PHE A 144 8.75 -5.48 12.60
C PHE A 144 8.98 -6.99 12.51
N LEU A 145 10.24 -7.43 12.42
CA LEU A 145 10.55 -8.86 12.30
C LEU A 145 10.12 -9.63 13.56
N SER A 146 10.16 -9.00 14.73
CA SER A 146 9.71 -9.54 16.00
C SER A 146 8.20 -9.77 16.06
N LEU A 147 7.41 -8.88 15.48
CA LEU A 147 5.95 -9.01 15.45
C LEU A 147 5.48 -10.14 14.54
N PHE A 148 6.23 -10.43 13.47
CA PHE A 148 5.76 -11.32 12.40
C PHE A 148 6.52 -12.65 12.26
N LEU A 149 7.76 -12.74 12.76
CA LEU A 149 8.65 -13.87 12.53
C LEU A 149 9.25 -14.46 13.82
N TRP A 150 8.87 -13.95 14.99
CA TRP A 150 9.22 -14.57 16.26
C TRP A 150 8.31 -15.78 16.48
N GLU A 151 8.92 -16.96 16.66
CA GLU A 151 8.25 -18.19 17.11
C GLU A 151 8.45 -18.39 18.62
#